data_AF-A0A2A6RLW9-F1
#
_entry.id   AF-A0A2A6RLW9-F1
#
_cell.length_a   1.000
_cell.length_b   1.000
_cell.length_c   1.000
_cell.angle_alpha   90.00
_cell.angle_beta   90.00
_cell.angle_gamma   90.00
#
_symmetry.space_group_name_H-M   'P 1'
#
loop_
_entity.id
_entity.type
_entity.pdbx_description
1 polymer ?
#
loop_
_entity_poly.entity_id
_entity_poly.type
_entity_poly.pdbx_seq_one_letter_code
_entity_poly.pdbx_strand_id
1 'polypeptide(L)'
;MSQNTTGGFDPNDPFGNWRTIRDANLDAWAKGMTSLVNTEVFAKAIGLQLDTLLAASAPVQDMVNQHMETYLAKMSMPSRGEVVSLAGRLTNIELRLDDMQAQLDEVLEAIRSLAAAPAPVPAAQPAAPEAEEAAAGEPKPATPRRSRKTTE
;
A
#
# COMPACT_ATOMS: atom_id res chain seq x y z
N MET A 1 -36.81 -34.60 -52.52
CA MET A 1 -37.84 -33.84 -51.78
C MET A 1 -38.87 -34.83 -51.27
N SER A 2 -38.93 -35.05 -49.96
CA SER A 2 -40.09 -35.70 -49.31
C SER A 2 -40.32 -34.99 -47.98
N GLN A 3 -41.08 -33.90 -48.05
CA GLN A 3 -41.69 -33.25 -46.90
C GLN A 3 -43.16 -33.69 -46.82
N ASN A 4 -43.65 -33.75 -45.58
CA ASN A 4 -45.03 -33.90 -45.11
C ASN A 4 -45.66 -35.29 -45.28
N THR A 5 -46.34 -35.90 -44.30
CA THR A 5 -47.06 -35.42 -43.09
C THR A 5 -47.37 -36.69 -42.29
N THR A 6 -47.32 -36.76 -40.96
CA THR A 6 -48.51 -36.55 -40.10
C THR A 6 -48.08 -36.76 -38.64
N GLY A 7 -47.96 -35.67 -37.87
CA GLY A 7 -47.92 -35.70 -36.41
C GLY A 7 -49.32 -35.71 -35.83
N GLY A 8 -50.13 -36.72 -36.20
CA GLY A 8 -51.55 -36.79 -35.86
C GLY A 8 -51.99 -38.25 -35.81
N PHE A 9 -52.61 -38.62 -34.68
CA PHE A 9 -53.17 -39.92 -34.30
C PHE A 9 -53.11 -41.04 -35.35
N ASP A 10 -52.20 -42.00 -35.16
CA ASP A 10 -52.18 -43.28 -35.86
C ASP A 10 -53.05 -44.29 -35.08
N PRO A 11 -54.20 -44.73 -35.62
CA PRO A 11 -55.12 -45.62 -34.92
C PRO A 11 -54.54 -46.99 -34.54
N ASN A 12 -53.38 -47.36 -35.11
CA ASN A 12 -52.68 -48.61 -34.81
C ASN A 12 -51.47 -48.44 -33.87
N ASP A 13 -51.20 -47.23 -33.36
CA ASP A 13 -50.12 -46.98 -32.39
C ASP A 13 -50.69 -46.72 -30.97
N PRO A 14 -50.84 -47.77 -30.13
CA PRO A 14 -51.35 -47.63 -28.77
C PRO A 14 -50.44 -46.81 -27.85
N PHE A 15 -49.19 -46.56 -28.27
CA PHE A 15 -48.24 -45.73 -27.53
C PHE A 15 -48.18 -44.29 -28.04
N GLY A 16 -48.84 -43.95 -29.15
CA GLY A 16 -48.83 -42.60 -29.73
C GLY A 16 -49.41 -41.54 -28.78
N ASN A 17 -50.53 -41.84 -28.13
CA ASN A 17 -51.12 -40.97 -27.12
C ASN A 17 -50.24 -40.83 -25.87
N TRP A 18 -49.68 -41.94 -25.37
CA TRP A 18 -48.76 -41.92 -24.23
C TRP A 18 -47.48 -41.13 -24.54
N ARG A 19 -46.93 -41.33 -25.74
CA ARG A 19 -45.76 -40.62 -26.24
C ARG A 19 -46.02 -39.12 -26.30
N THR A 20 -47.19 -38.71 -26.78
CA THR A 20 -47.58 -37.30 -26.83
C THR A 20 -47.68 -36.69 -25.43
N ILE A 21 -48.27 -37.40 -24.47
CA ILE A 21 -48.36 -36.95 -23.06
C ILE A 21 -46.96 -36.82 -22.45
N ARG A 22 -46.09 -37.81 -22.68
CA ARG A 22 -44.68 -37.77 -22.22
C ARG A 22 -43.93 -36.61 -22.85
N ASP A 23 -44.04 -36.42 -24.16
CA ASP A 23 -43.31 -35.39 -24.89
C ASP A 23 -43.78 -33.99 -24.45
N ALA A 24 -45.09 -33.80 -24.22
CA ALA A 24 -45.62 -32.57 -23.63
C ALA A 24 -45.14 -32.35 -22.19
N ASN A 25 -45.05 -33.41 -21.38
CA ASN A 25 -44.51 -33.31 -20.02
C ASN A 25 -43.03 -32.93 -20.05
N LEU A 26 -42.21 -33.61 -20.84
CA LEU A 26 -40.78 -33.31 -21.01
C LEU A 26 -40.55 -31.90 -21.54
N ASP A 27 -41.37 -31.43 -22.48
CA ASP A 27 -41.30 -30.05 -22.99
C ASP A 27 -41.61 -29.02 -21.90
N ALA A 28 -42.62 -29.27 -21.05
CA ALA A 28 -42.94 -28.42 -19.92
C ALA A 28 -41.80 -28.39 -18.87
N TRP A 29 -41.22 -29.55 -18.54
CA TRP A 29 -40.07 -29.65 -17.64
C TRP A 29 -38.83 -28.99 -18.21
N ALA A 30 -38.54 -29.20 -19.50
CA ALA A 30 -37.42 -28.59 -20.19
C ALA A 30 -37.55 -27.07 -20.20
N LYS A 31 -38.72 -26.53 -20.58
CA LYS A 31 -39.00 -25.09 -20.54
C LYS A 31 -38.88 -24.53 -19.12
N GLY A 32 -39.39 -25.24 -18.13
CA GLY A 32 -39.25 -24.86 -16.72
C GLY A 32 -37.80 -24.79 -16.27
N MET A 33 -36.99 -25.79 -16.61
CA MET A 33 -35.57 -25.83 -16.25
C MET A 33 -34.74 -24.81 -17.05
N THR A 34 -35.03 -24.60 -18.34
CA THR A 34 -34.40 -23.53 -19.13
C THR A 34 -34.72 -22.16 -18.53
N SER A 35 -35.98 -21.91 -18.14
CA SER A 35 -36.35 -20.67 -17.47
C SER A 35 -35.64 -20.51 -16.14
N LEU A 36 -35.49 -21.59 -15.35
CA LEU A 36 -34.80 -21.59 -14.07
C LEU A 36 -33.30 -21.27 -14.23
N VAL A 37 -32.62 -21.93 -15.17
CA VAL A 37 -31.18 -21.72 -15.43
C VAL A 37 -30.91 -20.32 -15.99
N ASN A 38 -31.87 -19.77 -16.74
CA ASN A 38 -31.78 -18.40 -17.26
C ASN A 38 -32.12 -17.33 -16.21
N THR A 39 -32.41 -17.71 -14.96
CA THR A 39 -32.58 -16.72 -13.88
C THR A 39 -31.24 -16.30 -13.28
N GLU A 40 -31.13 -15.02 -12.93
CA GLU A 40 -29.99 -14.49 -12.20
C GLU A 40 -29.79 -15.17 -10.83
N VAL A 41 -30.89 -15.61 -10.20
CA VAL A 41 -30.84 -16.31 -8.91
C VAL A 41 -30.14 -17.65 -9.04
N PHE A 42 -30.38 -18.41 -10.11
CA PHE A 42 -29.67 -19.67 -10.38
C PHE A 42 -28.19 -19.41 -10.63
N ALA A 43 -27.86 -18.43 -11.49
CA ALA A 43 -26.47 -18.07 -11.76
C ALA A 43 -25.73 -17.66 -10.47
N LYS A 44 -26.37 -16.86 -9.62
CA LYS A 44 -25.81 -16.45 -8.33
C LYS A 44 -25.67 -17.60 -7.34
N ALA A 45 -26.65 -18.51 -7.28
CA ALA A 45 -26.61 -19.68 -6.41
C ALA A 45 -25.46 -20.63 -6.80
N ILE A 46 -25.30 -20.91 -8.10
CA ILE A 46 -24.20 -21.73 -8.60
C ILE A 46 -22.86 -21.03 -8.38
N GLY A 47 -22.78 -19.71 -8.60
CA GLY A 47 -21.58 -18.92 -8.32
C GLY A 47 -21.15 -19.00 -6.84
N LEU A 48 -22.09 -18.83 -5.91
CA LEU A 48 -21.83 -18.96 -4.47
C LEU A 48 -21.43 -20.38 -4.09
N GLN A 49 -22.03 -21.40 -4.70
CA GLN A 49 -21.68 -22.80 -4.43
C GLN A 49 -20.27 -23.14 -4.95
N LEU A 50 -19.91 -22.67 -6.13
CA LEU A 50 -18.56 -22.80 -6.67
C LEU A 50 -17.54 -22.07 -5.81
N ASP A 51 -17.83 -20.84 -5.39
CA ASP A 51 -16.96 -20.05 -4.52
C ASP A 51 -16.78 -20.72 -3.15
N THR A 52 -17.86 -21.27 -2.58
CA THR A 52 -17.81 -22.04 -1.33
C THR A 52 -16.98 -23.31 -1.47
N LEU A 53 -17.11 -24.04 -2.59
CA LEU A 53 -16.29 -25.21 -2.88
C LEU A 53 -14.81 -24.85 -3.06
N LEU A 54 -14.53 -23.76 -3.78
CA LEU A 54 -13.17 -23.25 -3.97
C LEU A 54 -12.56 -22.82 -2.63
N ALA A 55 -13.29 -22.06 -1.82
CA ALA A 55 -12.88 -21.65 -0.48
C ALA A 55 -12.65 -22.85 0.45
N ALA A 56 -13.52 -23.86 0.40
CA ALA A 56 -13.33 -25.10 1.15
C ALA A 56 -12.10 -25.89 0.69
N SER A 57 -11.68 -25.73 -0.57
CA SER A 57 -10.46 -26.33 -1.12
C SER A 57 -9.18 -25.54 -0.84
N ALA A 58 -9.28 -24.28 -0.41
CA ALA A 58 -8.12 -23.44 -0.14
C ALA A 58 -7.10 -24.06 0.84
N PRO A 59 -7.52 -24.71 1.96
CA PRO A 59 -6.58 -25.38 2.85
C PRO A 59 -5.82 -26.54 2.18
N VAL A 60 -6.45 -27.22 1.22
CA VAL A 60 -5.79 -28.29 0.44
C VAL A 60 -4.75 -27.68 -0.49
N GLN A 61 -5.05 -26.56 -1.13
CA GLN A 61 -4.09 -25.83 -1.95
C GLN A 61 -2.88 -25.36 -1.12
N ASP A 62 -3.11 -24.85 0.09
CA ASP A 62 -2.05 -24.43 1.01
C ASP A 62 -1.15 -25.61 1.41
N MET A 63 -1.73 -26.76 1.73
CA MET A 63 -0.97 -27.96 2.06
C MET A 63 -0.11 -28.43 0.88
N VAL A 64 -0.66 -28.39 -0.34
CA VAL A 64 0.10 -28.71 -1.57
C VAL A 64 1.25 -27.73 -1.76
N ASN A 65 1.01 -26.43 -1.56
CA ASN A 65 2.06 -25.41 -1.63
C ASN A 65 3.17 -25.70 -0.62
N GLN A 66 2.86 -25.95 0.66
CA GLN A 66 3.87 -26.28 1.69
C GLN A 66 4.70 -27.51 1.35
N HIS A 67 4.06 -28.55 0.80
CA HIS A 67 4.79 -29.73 0.32
C HIS A 67 5.73 -29.40 -0.84
N MET A 68 5.29 -28.56 -1.78
CA MET A 68 6.12 -28.09 -2.88
C MET A 68 7.29 -27.23 -2.37
N GLU A 69 7.08 -26.34 -1.40
CA GLU A 69 8.15 -25.56 -0.77
C GLU A 69 9.19 -26.47 -0.13
N THR A 70 8.76 -27.48 0.61
CA THR A 70 9.65 -28.47 1.24
C THR A 70 10.44 -29.26 0.20
N TYR A 71 9.81 -29.59 -0.93
CA TYR A 71 10.44 -30.30 -2.04
C TYR A 71 11.48 -29.42 -2.76
N LEU A 72 11.14 -28.16 -3.04
CA LEU A 72 12.06 -27.19 -3.64
C LEU A 72 13.25 -26.92 -2.72
N ALA A 73 13.03 -26.76 -1.42
CA ALA A 73 14.08 -26.60 -0.43
C ALA A 73 15.08 -27.76 -0.45
N LYS A 74 14.60 -29.01 -0.59
CA LYS A 74 15.47 -30.20 -0.74
C LYS A 74 16.32 -30.16 -2.00
N MET A 75 15.86 -29.49 -3.05
CA MET A 75 16.62 -29.26 -4.28
C MET A 75 17.44 -27.98 -4.26
N SER A 76 17.55 -27.31 -3.11
CA SER A 76 18.21 -26.00 -2.99
C SER A 76 17.61 -24.95 -3.94
N MET A 77 16.32 -25.08 -4.25
CA MET A 77 15.57 -24.15 -5.10
C MET A 77 14.72 -23.24 -4.20
N PRO A 78 14.74 -21.92 -4.42
CA PRO A 78 13.95 -20.99 -3.63
C PRO A 78 12.46 -21.15 -3.92
N SER A 79 11.65 -21.05 -2.87
CA SER A 79 10.19 -21.08 -3.02
C SER A 79 9.64 -19.71 -3.44
N ARG A 80 8.44 -19.69 -4.01
CA ARG A 80 7.74 -18.43 -4.30
C ARG A 80 7.51 -17.62 -3.03
N GLY A 81 7.17 -18.26 -1.91
CA GLY A 81 6.96 -17.60 -0.63
C GLY A 81 8.23 -16.92 -0.12
N GLU A 82 9.38 -17.57 -0.26
CA GLU A 82 10.68 -17.01 0.11
C GLU A 82 11.05 -15.79 -0.73
N VAL A 83 10.84 -15.86 -2.06
CA VAL A 83 11.10 -14.74 -2.97
C VAL A 83 10.24 -13.52 -2.62
N VAL A 84 8.95 -13.72 -2.35
CA VAL A 84 8.04 -12.64 -1.96
C VAL A 84 8.41 -12.06 -0.60
N SER A 85 8.75 -12.90 0.37
CA SER A 85 9.21 -12.47 1.69
C SER A 85 10.49 -11.64 1.59
N LEU A 86 11.45 -12.06 0.77
CA LEU A 86 12.67 -11.32 0.50
C LEU A 86 12.38 -9.97 -0.16
N ALA A 87 11.52 -9.94 -1.18
CA ALA A 87 11.12 -8.70 -1.85
C ALA A 87 10.49 -7.71 -0.85
N GLY A 88 9.56 -8.17 0.00
CA GLY A 88 8.95 -7.32 1.03
C GLY A 88 9.98 -6.77 2.03
N ARG A 89 10.97 -7.58 2.43
CA ARG A 89 12.06 -7.12 3.29
C ARG A 89 12.94 -6.08 2.61
N LEU A 90 13.24 -6.26 1.32
CA LEU A 90 14.02 -5.29 0.53
C LEU A 90 13.26 -3.96 0.39
N THR A 91 11.96 -3.98 0.10
CA THR A 91 11.14 -2.76 0.08
C THR A 91 11.11 -2.06 1.44
N ASN A 92 11.00 -2.81 2.55
CA ASN A 92 11.07 -2.20 3.87
C ASN A 92 12.44 -1.59 4.17
N ILE A 93 13.52 -2.23 3.71
CA ILE A 93 14.87 -1.68 3.82
C ILE A 93 14.98 -0.38 3.02
N GLU A 94 14.50 -0.34 1.78
CA GLU A 94 14.45 0.85 0.92
C GLU A 94 13.74 2.02 1.60
N LEU A 95 12.54 1.80 2.15
CA LEU A 95 11.80 2.84 2.88
C LEU A 95 12.57 3.39 4.09
N ARG A 96 13.21 2.50 4.87
CA ARG A 96 14.02 2.94 6.02
C ARG A 96 15.29 3.67 5.59
N LEU A 97 15.85 3.33 4.43
CA LEU A 97 16.98 4.08 3.85
C LEU A 97 16.54 5.48 3.42
N ASP A 98 15.38 5.61 2.78
CA ASP A 98 14.81 6.91 2.40
C ASP A 98 14.55 7.79 3.63
N ASP A 99 13.97 7.23 4.70
CA ASP A 99 13.76 7.94 5.97
C ASP A 99 15.10 8.40 6.59
N MET A 100 16.12 7.53 6.57
CA MET A 100 17.46 7.89 7.06
C MET A 100 18.10 8.99 6.20
N GLN A 101 17.90 8.97 4.89
CA GLN A 101 18.39 10.02 4.00
C GLN A 101 17.73 11.37 4.33
N ALA A 102 16.40 11.40 4.52
CA ALA A 102 15.68 12.61 4.91
C ALA A 102 16.17 13.17 6.26
N GLN A 103 16.39 12.30 7.25
CA GLN A 103 16.92 12.70 8.56
C GLN A 103 18.34 13.28 8.46
N LEU A 104 19.20 12.71 7.60
CA LEU A 104 20.55 13.23 7.38
C LEU A 104 20.52 14.61 6.72
N ASP A 105 19.65 14.82 5.73
CA ASP A 105 19.47 16.12 5.09
C ASP A 105 18.98 17.18 6.09
N GLU A 106 18.03 16.83 6.97
CA GLU A 106 17.56 17.71 8.05
C GLU A 106 18.68 18.09 9.03
N VAL A 107 19.51 17.12 9.44
CA VAL A 107 20.65 17.37 10.32
C VAL A 107 21.71 18.25 9.64
N LEU A 108 22.00 18.01 8.36
CA LEU A 108 22.94 18.83 7.59
C LEU A 108 22.45 20.27 7.47
N GLU A 109 21.15 20.47 7.24
CA GLU A 109 20.56 21.80 7.18
C GLU A 109 20.60 22.49 8.54
N ALA A 110 20.29 21.77 9.63
CA ALA A 110 20.42 22.30 10.98
C ALA A 110 21.87 22.74 11.30
N ILE A 111 22.87 21.95 10.92
CA ILE A 111 24.29 22.30 11.10
C ILE A 111 24.65 23.54 10.28
N ARG A 112 24.20 23.62 9.02
CA ARG A 112 24.42 24.80 8.16
C ARG A 112 23.78 26.05 8.74
N SER A 113 22.56 25.95 9.24
CA SER A 113 21.85 27.07 9.87
C SER A 113 22.58 27.59 11.11
N LEU A 114 23.15 26.69 11.92
CA LEU A 114 23.93 27.04 13.10
C LEU A 114 25.27 27.69 12.71
N ALA A 115 25.93 27.18 11.66
CA ALA A 115 27.16 27.76 11.13
C ALA A 115 26.94 29.13 10.45
N ALA A 116 25.75 29.35 9.89
CA ALA A 116 25.34 30.61 9.25
C ALA A 116 24.75 31.63 10.23
N ALA A 117 24.64 31.29 11.53
CA ALA A 117 24.17 32.21 12.54
C ALA A 117 25.09 33.46 12.58
N PRO A 118 24.55 34.67 12.33
CA PRO A 118 25.37 35.87 12.32
C PRO A 118 25.93 36.13 13.72
N ALA A 119 27.20 36.54 13.79
CA ALA A 119 27.83 36.98 15.02
C ALA A 119 26.95 38.06 15.70
N PRO A 120 26.86 38.08 17.04
CA PRO A 120 26.10 39.11 17.73
C PRO A 120 26.68 40.46 17.32
N VAL A 121 25.85 41.26 16.63
CA VAL A 121 26.20 42.60 16.19
C VAL A 121 26.68 43.37 17.43
N PRO A 122 27.91 43.94 17.44
CA PRO A 122 28.32 44.76 18.56
C PRO A 122 27.33 45.92 18.65
N ALA A 123 26.66 46.06 19.79
CA ALA A 123 25.81 47.21 20.05
C ALA A 123 26.62 48.48 19.80
N ALA A 124 26.27 49.20 18.73
CA ALA A 124 26.93 50.43 18.35
C ALA A 124 26.85 51.41 19.52
N GLN A 125 28.01 51.75 20.09
CA GLN A 125 28.15 52.78 21.10
C GLN A 125 27.90 54.14 20.42
N PRO A 126 27.13 55.06 21.01
CA PRO A 126 26.78 56.32 20.35
C PRO A 126 28.04 57.19 20.21
N ALA A 127 28.28 57.67 19.00
CA ALA A 127 29.38 58.59 18.70
C ALA A 127 29.22 59.91 19.49
N ALA A 128 30.26 60.28 20.24
CA ALA A 128 30.40 61.59 20.87
C ALA A 128 30.84 62.64 19.81
N PRO A 129 30.48 63.93 19.97
CA PRO A 129 30.66 64.94 18.94
C PRO A 129 32.11 65.47 18.91
N GLU A 130 32.58 65.78 17.70
CA GLU A 130 33.81 66.52 17.44
C GLU A 130 33.73 67.91 18.09
N ALA A 131 34.78 68.29 18.82
CA ALA A 131 34.95 69.61 19.40
C ALA A 131 36.25 70.25 18.87
N GLU A 132 36.02 71.39 18.26
CA GLU A 132 36.92 72.35 17.63
C GLU A 132 37.87 73.03 18.64
N GLU A 133 39.02 73.43 18.12
CA GLU A 133 40.17 74.06 18.75
C GLU A 133 39.89 75.47 19.32
N ALA A 134 40.32 75.78 20.55
CA ALA A 134 41.03 77.03 20.92
C ALA A 134 41.24 77.25 22.43
N ALA A 135 42.51 77.56 22.76
CA ALA A 135 42.99 78.57 23.70
C ALA A 135 42.91 78.41 25.24
N ALA A 136 44.13 78.37 25.81
CA ALA A 136 44.64 79.13 26.96
C ALA A 136 44.29 78.69 28.41
N GLY A 137 45.35 78.35 29.17
CA GLY A 137 45.41 78.50 30.63
C GLY A 137 45.98 77.31 31.41
N GLU A 138 47.29 77.34 31.70
CA GLU A 138 47.94 76.55 32.79
C GLU A 138 47.73 77.25 34.17
N PRO A 139 48.08 76.67 35.37
CA PRO A 139 48.65 75.34 35.69
C PRO A 139 48.13 74.62 36.99
N LYS A 140 48.43 73.30 37.11
CA LYS A 140 48.76 72.43 38.30
C LYS A 140 47.91 72.41 39.61
N PRO A 141 48.11 71.46 40.57
CA PRO A 141 48.68 70.09 40.54
C PRO A 141 47.87 69.03 41.37
N ALA A 142 48.40 67.80 41.43
CA ALA A 142 48.40 66.86 42.59
C ALA A 142 47.67 65.49 42.44
N THR A 143 48.50 64.47 42.18
CA THR A 143 48.57 63.06 42.68
C THR A 143 47.74 62.64 43.91
N PRO A 144 47.69 61.33 44.32
CA PRO A 144 47.95 60.06 43.62
C PRO A 144 46.99 58.88 43.99
N ARG A 145 47.21 57.71 43.34
CA ARG A 145 47.15 56.31 43.87
C ARG A 145 45.93 55.89 44.73
N ARG A 146 45.27 54.79 44.30
CA ARG A 146 45.38 53.51 45.04
C ARG A 146 44.88 52.28 44.27
N SER A 147 45.73 51.27 44.28
CA SER A 147 45.51 49.89 43.86
C SER A 147 44.64 49.09 44.85
N ARG A 148 43.88 48.12 44.32
CA ARG A 148 43.55 46.79 44.86
C ARG A 148 42.74 46.08 43.77
N LYS A 149 43.18 45.00 43.11
CA LYS A 149 43.69 43.68 43.53
C LYS A 149 42.74 42.93 44.47
N THR A 150 42.61 41.63 44.14
CA THR A 150 42.17 40.43 44.90
C THR A 150 40.66 40.18 44.95
N THR A 151 40.18 39.15 44.21
CA THR A 151 39.82 37.75 44.64
C THR A 151 38.33 37.70 45.01
N GLU A 152 37.51 36.73 44.63
CA GLU A 152 37.61 35.29 44.39
C GLU A 152 36.79 34.87 43.15
#